data_AF-A0A836TG31-F1
#
_entry.id   AF-A0A836TG31-F1
#
_cell.length_a   1.000
_cell.length_b   1.000
_cell.length_c   1.000
_cell.angle_alpha   90.00
_cell.angle_beta   90.00
_cell.angle_gamma   90.00
#
_symmetry.space_group_name_H-M   'P 1'
#
loop_
_entity.id
_entity.type
_entity.pdbx_description
1 polymer ?
#
loop_
_entity_poly.entity_id
_entity_poly.type
_entity_poly.pdbx_seq_one_letter_code
_entity_poly.pdbx_strand_id
1 'polypeptide(L)'
;MKSSFLPTILNEQDKTLMILINAGKYLVGKKKLSPRGTLVKNKAPFTNLAAFYIDRTEITVTQFRKYQPNYDEKPYTGGEDCPDCPAMGINWIQASKYCRWAGKRLPREEEWEAAARGVTNFSYPWGEVFLPHRSNLLGEEDGHL
;
A
#
# COMPACT_ATOMS: atom_id res chain seq x y z
N MET A 1 -1.20 4.15 -26.21
CA MET A 1 -1.07 3.16 -25.12
C MET A 1 -2.46 2.76 -24.66
N LYS A 2 -2.81 1.48 -24.66
CA LYS A 2 -4.07 1.03 -24.03
C LYS A 2 -3.82 1.03 -22.52
N SER A 3 -4.38 2.00 -21.80
CA SER A 3 -4.47 1.93 -20.35
C SER A 3 -5.42 0.77 -20.01
N SER A 4 -4.87 -0.40 -19.66
CA SER A 4 -5.70 -1.44 -19.07
C SER A 4 -5.87 -1.09 -17.60
N PHE A 5 -7.01 -0.51 -17.24
CA PHE A 5 -7.37 -0.37 -15.84
C PHE A 5 -7.47 -1.78 -15.25
N LEU A 6 -6.73 -2.03 -14.17
CA LEU A 6 -6.91 -3.25 -13.39
C LEU A 6 -8.36 -3.29 -12.90
N PRO A 7 -9.02 -4.48 -12.90
CA PRO A 7 -10.37 -4.59 -12.35
C PRO A 7 -10.43 -3.97 -10.95
N THR A 8 -11.36 -3.05 -10.76
CA THR A 8 -11.52 -2.29 -9.51
C THR A 8 -12.91 -2.53 -8.95
N ILE A 9 -13.01 -2.77 -7.66
CA ILE A 9 -14.27 -2.92 -6.94
C ILE A 9 -14.42 -1.81 -5.89
N LEU A 10 -15.66 -1.46 -5.57
CA LEU A 10 -15.99 -0.58 -4.45
C LEU A 10 -16.38 -1.46 -3.25
N ASN A 11 -15.66 -1.38 -2.15
CA ASN A 11 -16.07 -2.05 -0.92
C ASN A 11 -17.36 -1.39 -0.39
N GLU A 12 -18.39 -2.19 -0.12
CA GLU A 12 -19.70 -1.65 0.24
C GLU A 12 -19.73 -1.01 1.63
N GLN A 13 -18.91 -1.50 2.55
CA GLN A 13 -18.90 -1.09 3.96
C GLN A 13 -18.18 0.24 4.14
N ASP A 14 -16.93 0.34 3.67
CA ASP A 14 -16.11 1.52 3.89
C ASP A 14 -16.02 2.47 2.67
N LYS A 15 -16.54 2.06 1.50
CA LYS A 15 -16.49 2.79 0.22
C LYS A 15 -15.07 3.01 -0.31
N THR A 16 -14.13 2.17 0.06
CA THR A 16 -12.79 2.15 -0.56
C THR A 16 -12.83 1.55 -1.96
N LEU A 17 -11.98 2.09 -2.86
CA LEU A 17 -11.69 1.45 -4.13
C LEU A 17 -10.58 0.42 -3.92
N MET A 18 -10.85 -0.85 -4.27
CA MET A 18 -9.88 -1.93 -4.21
C MET A 18 -9.51 -2.37 -5.62
N ILE A 19 -8.23 -2.59 -5.85
CA ILE A 19 -7.68 -2.98 -7.15
C ILE A 19 -7.32 -4.48 -7.12
N LEU A 20 -7.65 -5.19 -8.20
CA LEU A 20 -7.25 -6.57 -8.39
C LEU A 20 -5.76 -6.66 -8.75
N ILE A 21 -5.01 -7.33 -7.90
CA ILE A 21 -3.68 -7.85 -8.22
C ILE A 21 -3.86 -9.26 -8.77
N ASN A 22 -3.44 -9.47 -10.02
CA ASN A 22 -3.61 -10.77 -10.69
C ASN A 22 -2.76 -11.86 -10.00
N ALA A 23 -3.22 -13.10 -10.09
CA ALA A 23 -2.40 -14.24 -9.71
C ALA A 23 -1.11 -14.25 -10.54
N GLY A 24 0.01 -14.62 -9.93
CA GLY A 24 1.27 -14.59 -10.65
C GLY A 24 2.48 -14.82 -9.77
N LYS A 25 3.65 -14.74 -10.42
CA LYS A 25 4.95 -14.89 -9.81
C LYS A 25 5.58 -13.51 -9.64
N TYR A 26 5.63 -13.04 -8.40
CA TYR A 26 6.10 -11.69 -8.05
C TYR A 26 7.44 -11.74 -7.38
N LEU A 27 8.30 -10.76 -7.66
CA LEU A 27 9.54 -10.58 -6.90
C LEU A 27 9.23 -9.85 -5.59
N VAL A 28 9.61 -10.46 -4.47
CA VAL A 28 9.42 -9.90 -3.13
C VAL A 28 10.73 -9.96 -2.36
N GLY A 29 11.17 -8.86 -1.76
CA GLY A 29 12.43 -8.74 -1.03
C GLY A 29 13.60 -8.26 -1.89
N LYS A 30 14.71 -7.90 -1.21
CA LYS A 30 15.94 -7.40 -1.86
C LYS A 30 16.73 -8.52 -2.52
N LYS A 31 17.36 -8.23 -3.67
CA LYS A 31 18.44 -9.07 -4.22
C LYS A 31 19.59 -9.09 -3.21
N LYS A 32 19.91 -10.26 -2.64
CA LYS A 32 21.01 -10.39 -1.67
C LYS A 32 22.37 -10.31 -2.38
N LEU A 33 23.14 -9.28 -2.05
CA LEU A 33 24.56 -9.20 -2.38
C LEU A 33 25.36 -9.93 -1.30
N SER A 34 26.42 -10.63 -1.70
CA SER A 34 27.36 -11.25 -0.76
C SER A 34 28.20 -10.15 -0.10
N PRO A 35 28.85 -10.44 1.04
CA PRO A 35 29.82 -9.53 1.65
C PRO A 35 30.95 -9.10 0.71
N ARG A 36 31.18 -9.84 -0.39
CA ARG A 36 32.18 -9.54 -1.44
C ARG A 36 31.56 -8.84 -2.66
N GLY A 37 30.34 -8.30 -2.55
CA GLY A 37 29.63 -7.64 -3.66
C GLY A 37 29.19 -8.58 -4.78
N THR A 38 29.32 -9.89 -4.60
CA THR A 38 28.89 -10.89 -5.59
C THR A 38 27.43 -11.23 -5.35
N LEU A 39 26.59 -11.32 -6.39
CA LEU A 39 25.22 -11.79 -6.23
C LEU A 39 25.23 -13.19 -5.59
N VAL A 40 24.63 -13.34 -4.40
CA VAL A 40 24.46 -14.66 -3.80
C VAL A 40 23.42 -15.38 -4.65
N LYS A 41 23.78 -16.54 -5.24
CA LYS A 41 22.87 -17.43 -5.99
C LYS A 41 21.80 -18.10 -5.10
N ASN A 42 21.31 -17.42 -4.07
CA ASN A 42 20.11 -17.85 -3.38
C ASN A 42 18.93 -17.36 -4.20
N LYS A 43 18.14 -18.32 -4.71
CA LYS A 43 16.88 -18.17 -5.45
C LYS A 43 16.35 -16.74 -5.36
N ALA A 44 16.31 -16.03 -6.50
CA ALA A 44 15.59 -14.77 -6.59
C ALA A 44 14.24 -14.95 -5.87
N PRO A 45 13.87 -14.07 -4.91
CA PRO A 45 12.79 -14.31 -3.97
C PRO A 45 11.44 -14.08 -4.63
N PHE A 46 11.19 -14.84 -5.68
CA PHE A 46 9.92 -14.87 -6.36
C PHE A 46 8.97 -15.75 -5.56
N THR A 47 7.79 -15.20 -5.26
CA THR A 47 6.71 -15.92 -4.62
C THR A 47 5.52 -16.02 -5.57
N ASN A 48 4.80 -17.12 -5.50
CA ASN A 48 3.56 -17.30 -6.26
C ASN A 48 2.40 -16.80 -5.40
N LEU A 49 1.69 -15.79 -5.87
CA LEU A 49 0.50 -15.26 -5.22
C LEU A 49 -0.74 -15.66 -6.01
N ALA A 50 -1.80 -16.04 -5.29
CA ALA A 50 -3.14 -16.06 -5.86
C ALA A 50 -3.59 -14.62 -6.16
N ALA A 51 -4.64 -14.45 -6.97
CA ALA A 51 -5.22 -13.13 -7.18
C ALA A 51 -5.84 -12.61 -5.88
N PHE A 52 -5.71 -11.32 -5.60
CA PHE A 52 -6.29 -10.68 -4.42
C PHE A 52 -6.63 -9.22 -4.71
N TYR A 53 -7.58 -8.69 -3.95
CA TYR A 53 -7.87 -7.25 -3.94
C TYR A 53 -7.07 -6.57 -2.82
N ILE A 54 -6.55 -5.38 -3.11
CA ILE A 54 -5.92 -4.49 -2.13
C ILE A 54 -6.44 -3.07 -2.33
N ASP A 55 -6.52 -2.29 -1.25
CA ASP A 55 -6.99 -0.91 -1.32
C ASP A 55 -6.06 -0.08 -2.22
N ARG A 56 -6.64 0.79 -3.06
CA ARG A 56 -5.89 1.67 -3.97
C ARG A 56 -5.05 2.71 -3.22
N THR A 57 -5.54 3.13 -2.07
CA THR A 57 -4.95 4.14 -1.19
C THR A 57 -4.94 3.60 0.23
N GLU A 58 -4.17 4.23 1.11
CA GLU A 58 -4.38 4.10 2.54
C GLU A 58 -5.83 4.45 2.92
N ILE A 59 -6.27 3.94 4.07
CA ILE A 59 -7.57 4.28 4.63
C ILE A 59 -7.55 5.74 5.06
N THR A 60 -8.50 6.53 4.56
CA THR A 60 -8.64 7.96 4.88
C THR A 60 -9.28 8.18 6.26
N VAL A 61 -9.13 9.39 6.81
CA VAL A 61 -9.84 9.82 8.03
C VAL A 61 -11.35 9.64 7.89
N THR A 62 -11.94 10.03 6.76
CA THR A 62 -13.38 9.86 6.47
C THR A 62 -13.81 8.41 6.51
N GLN A 63 -13.02 7.51 5.91
CA GLN A 63 -13.32 6.08 5.91
C GLN A 63 -13.18 5.47 7.31
N PHE A 64 -12.13 5.83 8.04
CA PHE A 64 -11.93 5.34 9.41
C PHE A 64 -13.02 5.83 10.37
N ARG A 65 -13.50 7.08 10.20
CA ARG A 65 -14.63 7.64 10.99
C ARG A 65 -15.95 6.86 10.79
N LYS A 66 -16.13 6.13 9.69
CA LYS A 66 -17.29 5.23 9.53
C LYS A 66 -17.26 4.05 10.51
N TYR A 67 -16.06 3.59 10.88
CA TYR A 67 -15.85 2.54 11.88
C TYR A 67 -15.79 3.12 13.30
N GLN A 68 -15.09 4.24 13.47
CA GLN A 68 -14.89 4.91 14.76
C GLN A 68 -15.25 6.41 14.64
N PRO A 69 -16.52 6.80 14.86
CA PRO A 69 -16.99 8.17 14.65
C PRO A 69 -16.26 9.24 15.48
N ASN A 70 -15.72 8.87 16.65
CA ASN A 70 -14.98 9.78 17.53
C ASN A 70 -13.47 9.85 17.21
N TYR A 71 -13.04 9.33 16.05
CA TYR A 71 -11.64 9.42 15.63
C TYR A 71 -11.27 10.86 15.25
N ASP A 72 -10.21 11.38 15.88
CA ASP A 72 -9.78 12.79 15.74
C ASP A 72 -8.24 12.96 15.79
N GLU A 73 -7.48 11.95 15.37
CA GLU A 73 -6.01 12.04 15.31
C GLU A 73 -5.56 13.04 14.24
N LYS A 74 -4.79 14.06 14.64
CA LYS A 74 -4.29 15.15 13.77
C LYS A 74 -2.78 15.45 13.90
N PRO A 75 -1.90 14.47 14.18
CA PRO A 75 -0.50 14.78 14.52
C PRO A 75 0.30 15.47 13.40
N TYR A 76 -0.11 15.34 12.14
CA TYR A 76 0.65 15.84 10.98
C TYR A 76 -0.06 16.94 10.18
N THR A 77 -1.25 17.37 10.62
CA THR A 77 -2.04 18.43 9.96
C THR A 77 -1.99 19.75 10.72
N GLY A 78 -1.09 19.90 11.71
CA GLY A 78 -1.07 21.09 12.56
C GLY A 78 -2.34 21.28 13.41
N GLY A 79 -3.12 20.21 13.60
CA GLY A 79 -4.42 20.27 14.27
C GLY A 79 -5.60 20.59 13.36
N GLU A 80 -5.39 20.77 12.05
CA GLU A 80 -6.46 20.94 11.07
C GLU A 80 -7.13 19.60 10.72
N ASP A 81 -8.42 19.65 10.37
CA ASP A 81 -9.12 18.46 9.89
C ASP A 81 -8.77 18.19 8.42
N CYS A 82 -8.34 16.96 8.12
CA CYS A 82 -8.08 16.53 6.76
C CYS A 82 -8.83 15.22 6.48
N PRO A 83 -10.10 15.29 6.06
CA PRO A 83 -10.95 14.12 5.89
C PRO A 83 -10.44 13.11 4.85
N ASP A 84 -9.69 13.58 3.84
CA ASP A 84 -9.14 12.75 2.76
C ASP A 84 -7.70 12.28 3.02
N CYS A 85 -7.05 12.78 4.08
CA CYS A 85 -5.72 12.33 4.48
C CYS A 85 -5.77 10.88 5.01
N PRO A 86 -4.63 10.14 4.95
CA PRO A 86 -4.51 8.85 5.62
C PRO A 86 -4.82 8.95 7.10
N ALA A 87 -5.59 7.99 7.61
CA ALA A 87 -5.82 7.85 9.04
C ALA A 87 -4.53 7.34 9.72
N MET A 88 -4.04 8.10 10.69
CA MET A 88 -2.79 7.88 11.42
C MET A 88 -3.06 7.62 12.92
N GLY A 89 -2.01 7.31 13.69
CA GLY A 89 -2.16 6.97 15.12
C GLY A 89 -2.84 5.62 15.36
N ILE A 90 -2.95 4.78 14.33
CA ILE A 90 -3.63 3.48 14.38
C ILE A 90 -2.59 2.38 14.58
N ASN A 91 -2.71 1.64 15.67
CA ASN A 91 -1.87 0.46 15.88
C ASN A 91 -2.36 -0.76 15.07
N TRP A 92 -1.51 -1.78 14.96
CA TRP A 92 -1.81 -2.99 14.17
C TRP A 92 -3.13 -3.67 14.58
N ILE A 93 -3.45 -3.71 15.87
CA ILE A 93 -4.68 -4.34 16.38
C ILE A 93 -5.91 -3.56 15.91
N GLN A 94 -5.87 -2.23 15.97
CA GLN A 94 -6.93 -1.36 15.49
C GLN A 94 -7.11 -1.50 13.98
N ALA A 95 -6.02 -1.48 13.20
CA ALA A 95 -6.07 -1.68 11.75
C ALA A 95 -6.69 -3.05 11.40
N SER A 96 -6.27 -4.11 12.10
CA SER A 96 -6.80 -5.46 11.95
C SER A 96 -8.30 -5.54 12.26
N LYS A 97 -8.77 -4.84 13.30
CA LYS A 97 -10.20 -4.74 13.64
C LYS A 97 -11.00 -3.98 12.57
N TYR A 98 -10.46 -2.85 12.10
CA TYR A 98 -11.06 -2.08 11.01
C TYR A 98 -11.23 -2.94 9.75
N CYS A 99 -10.17 -3.65 9.31
CA CYS A 99 -10.26 -4.51 8.15
C CYS A 99 -11.35 -5.58 8.31
N ARG A 100 -11.43 -6.24 9.48
CA ARG A 100 -12.49 -7.22 9.74
C ARG A 100 -13.89 -6.60 9.69
N TRP A 101 -14.08 -5.42 10.29
CA TRP A 101 -15.34 -4.70 10.22
C TRP A 101 -15.72 -4.34 8.78
N ALA A 102 -14.74 -3.96 7.95
CA ALA A 102 -14.93 -3.65 6.53
C ALA A 102 -15.10 -4.89 5.62
N GLY A 103 -15.10 -6.11 6.18
CA GLY A 103 -15.16 -7.35 5.38
C GLY A 103 -13.86 -7.65 4.62
N LYS A 104 -12.72 -7.16 5.11
CA LYS A 104 -11.39 -7.28 4.53
C LYS A 104 -10.40 -7.94 5.50
N ARG A 105 -9.12 -7.92 5.13
CA ARG A 105 -7.97 -8.26 5.98
C ARG A 105 -6.79 -7.35 5.67
N LEU A 106 -5.82 -7.30 6.57
CA LEU A 106 -4.52 -6.73 6.25
C LEU A 106 -3.83 -7.57 5.15
N PRO A 107 -3.04 -6.94 4.25
CA PRO A 107 -2.21 -7.67 3.31
C PRO A 107 -1.09 -8.41 4.06
N ARG A 108 -0.62 -9.51 3.50
CA ARG A 108 0.69 -10.07 3.89
C ARG A 108 1.80 -9.18 3.33
N GLU A 109 3.00 -9.30 3.89
CA GLU A 109 4.17 -8.55 3.42
C GLU A 109 4.41 -8.78 1.91
N GLU A 110 4.28 -10.02 1.45
CA GLU A 110 4.51 -10.36 0.03
C GLU A 110 3.45 -9.76 -0.90
N GLU A 111 2.20 -9.67 -0.43
CA GLU A 111 1.10 -9.07 -1.18
C GLU A 111 1.26 -7.56 -1.27
N TRP A 112 1.67 -6.92 -0.17
CA TRP A 112 1.95 -5.50 -0.13
C TRP A 112 3.09 -5.14 -1.07
N GLU A 113 4.22 -5.87 -1.03
CA GLU A 113 5.33 -5.59 -1.93
C GLU A 113 4.98 -5.89 -3.40
N ALA A 114 4.26 -6.97 -3.68
CA ALA A 114 3.81 -7.27 -5.05
C ALA A 114 2.90 -6.17 -5.62
N ALA A 115 1.98 -5.65 -4.79
CA ALA A 115 1.10 -4.55 -5.18
C ALA A 115 1.88 -3.24 -5.42
N ALA A 116 2.84 -2.92 -4.55
CA ALA A 116 3.64 -1.70 -4.65
C ALA A 116 4.66 -1.74 -5.80
N ARG A 117 5.32 -2.89 -6.00
CA ARG A 117 6.37 -3.07 -7.02
C ARG A 117 5.79 -3.32 -8.42
N GLY A 118 4.63 -3.95 -8.49
CA GLY A 118 4.03 -4.42 -9.75
C GLY A 118 4.83 -5.56 -10.40
N VAL A 119 4.65 -5.72 -11.71
CA VAL A 119 5.33 -6.76 -12.51
C VAL A 119 6.78 -6.41 -12.88
N THR A 120 7.20 -5.18 -12.59
CA THR A 120 8.53 -4.65 -12.92
C THR A 120 9.53 -4.92 -11.78
N ASN A 121 10.81 -5.06 -12.10
CA ASN A 121 11.87 -5.29 -11.10
C ASN A 121 12.60 -3.98 -10.73
N PHE A 122 11.86 -2.88 -10.68
CA PHE A 122 12.43 -1.56 -10.42
C PHE A 122 12.73 -1.35 -8.94
N SER A 123 13.71 -0.50 -8.65
CA SER A 123 14.07 -0.12 -7.29
C SER A 123 12.95 0.61 -6.53
N TYR A 124 12.11 1.37 -7.24
CA TYR A 124 10.94 2.10 -6.71
C TYR A 124 9.67 1.72 -7.48
N PRO A 125 8.47 1.92 -6.91
CA PRO A 125 7.18 1.69 -7.61
C PRO A 125 7.08 2.37 -8.98
N TRP A 126 7.79 3.48 -9.16
CA TRP A 126 7.76 4.30 -10.38
C TRP A 126 8.99 4.16 -11.29
N GLY A 127 9.97 3.33 -10.95
CA GLY A 127 11.18 3.17 -11.77
C GLY A 127 12.47 3.02 -10.97
N GLU A 128 13.60 3.13 -11.66
CA GLU A 128 14.94 2.99 -11.03
C GLU A 128 15.44 4.29 -10.40
N VAL A 129 14.88 5.42 -10.80
CA VAL A 129 15.29 6.74 -10.31
C VAL A 129 14.46 7.11 -9.10
N PHE A 130 15.14 7.54 -8.04
CA PHE A 130 14.48 8.09 -6.86
C PHE A 130 13.82 9.42 -7.21
N LEU A 131 12.53 9.55 -6.93
CA LEU A 131 11.76 10.78 -7.17
C LEU A 131 11.11 11.21 -5.83
N PRO A 132 11.65 12.26 -5.16
CA PRO A 132 11.15 12.71 -3.87
C PRO A 132 9.64 13.01 -3.86
N HIS A 133 9.15 13.73 -4.88
CA HIS A 133 7.74 14.11 -5.05
C HIS A 133 6.76 12.93 -5.27
N ARG A 134 7.25 11.69 -5.36
CA ARG A 134 6.42 10.47 -5.44
C ARG A 134 6.52 9.62 -4.18
N SER A 135 7.28 10.09 -3.20
CA SER A 135 7.55 9.41 -1.95
C SER A 135 6.84 10.17 -0.83
N ASN A 136 6.23 9.44 0.12
CA ASN A 136 5.70 10.06 1.34
C ASN A 136 6.87 10.38 2.29
N LEU A 137 7.60 11.45 1.97
CA LEU A 137 8.72 11.98 2.73
C LEU A 137 8.31 13.29 3.38
N LEU A 138 8.72 13.50 4.63
CA LEU A 138 8.53 14.78 5.30
C LEU A 138 9.14 15.93 4.46
N GLY A 139 8.30 16.87 4.01
CA GLY A 139 8.73 18.23 3.68
C GLY A 139 8.54 18.72 2.25
N GLU A 140 8.09 17.90 1.29
CA GLU A 140 7.67 18.37 -0.04
C GLU A 140 6.41 17.62 -0.48
N GLU A 141 5.41 18.35 -0.98
CA GLU A 141 4.06 17.88 -1.35
C GLU A 141 4.11 16.57 -2.15
N ASP A 142 3.57 15.47 -1.60
CA ASP A 142 3.54 14.15 -2.24
C ASP A 142 2.32 13.95 -3.15
N GLY A 143 1.72 15.04 -3.63
CA GLY A 143 0.58 15.04 -4.56
C GLY A 143 -0.71 14.42 -3.98
N HIS A 144 -0.71 14.13 -2.67
CA HIS A 144 -1.84 13.58 -1.93
C HIS A 144 -2.18 14.40 -0.67
N LEU A 145 -1.59 15.58 -0.52
CA LEU A 145 -2.03 16.69 0.32
C LEU A 145 -2.37 17.90 -0.56
#